data_AF-A0A4R5NAU5-F1
#
_entry.id   AF-A0A4R5NAU5-F1
#
_cell.length_a   1.000
_cell.length_b   1.000
_cell.length_c   1.000
_cell.angle_alpha   90.00
_cell.angle_beta   90.00
_cell.angle_gamma   90.00
#
_symmetry.space_group_name_H-M   'P 1'
#
loop_
_entity.id
_entity.type
_entity.pdbx_description
1 polymer ?
#
loop_
_entity_poly.entity_id
_entity_poly.type
_entity_poly.pdbx_seq_one_letter_code
_entity_poly.pdbx_strand_id
1 'polypeptide(L)'
;MTPNIQKLLDTVNEIYPGTVMVRDSAPASGRLLVDQIHQSVLGERLLIELEDSTAADFQIGNELLQMLLTLNNIMPQVFFALSFDDEGLDDQLIQIATRLHHVVLHAITYQELAKKGILTRETATAYLAGIQDSLTPENGELDDESLWRLLTLLDALVFAQFVPEKYFLTTLQTTYPIAYTAAKQLVEPILQADVTSSRQLRRQVVQLFTHVDEVLAKWGKPTINANEFVTVTSVLSKRQLNQEVRQVFDIFHSEMLDFQTKKTAYVGLNKTDRQNSFVLTFSDDESQKPAFFKEIYAMTVEALFKKLALPYIER
;
A
#
# COMPACT_ATOMS: atom_id res chain seq x y z
N MET A 1 -2.63 4.28 26.16
CA MET A 1 -1.38 4.73 25.53
C MET A 1 -0.19 4.58 26.46
N THR A 2 0.79 3.75 26.11
CA THR A 2 2.06 3.62 26.82
C THR A 2 3.02 4.80 26.56
N PRO A 3 4.06 5.00 27.41
CA PRO A 3 5.08 6.03 27.18
C PRO A 3 5.80 5.94 25.82
N ASN A 4 5.96 4.71 25.28
CA ASN A 4 6.60 4.51 23.99
C ASN A 4 5.76 5.06 22.83
N ILE A 5 4.43 4.89 22.89
CA ILE A 5 3.50 5.44 21.89
C ILE A 5 3.33 6.94 22.05
N GLN A 6 3.29 7.45 23.29
CA GLN A 6 3.25 8.89 23.52
C GLN A 6 4.48 9.58 22.90
N LYS A 7 5.68 9.03 23.14
CA LYS A 7 6.91 9.57 22.55
C LYS A 7 6.91 9.52 21.01
N LEU A 8 6.30 8.49 20.43
CA LEU A 8 6.15 8.37 18.99
C LEU A 8 5.19 9.46 18.44
N LEU A 9 4.06 9.69 19.12
CA LEU A 9 3.13 10.77 18.81
C LEU A 9 3.80 12.15 18.89
N ASP A 10 4.61 12.36 19.93
CA ASP A 10 5.38 13.60 20.09
C ASP A 10 6.37 13.79 18.92
N THR A 11 7.06 12.72 18.51
CA THR A 11 7.98 12.74 17.34
C THR A 11 7.25 13.08 16.04
N VAL A 12 6.05 12.53 15.83
CA VAL A 12 5.22 12.87 14.65
C VAL A 12 4.83 14.35 14.70
N ASN A 13 4.42 14.85 15.86
CA ASN A 13 4.04 16.24 16.07
C ASN A 13 5.20 17.25 15.90
N GLU A 14 6.45 16.82 16.05
CA GLU A 14 7.62 17.67 15.76
C GLU A 14 7.82 17.93 14.25
N ILE A 15 7.33 17.04 13.40
CA ILE A 15 7.54 17.08 11.94
C ILE A 15 6.27 17.48 11.19
N TYR A 16 5.10 17.06 11.68
CA TYR A 16 3.82 17.36 11.05
C TYR A 16 3.54 18.87 11.12
N PRO A 17 3.15 19.54 9.99
CA PRO A 17 2.92 20.99 9.98
C PRO A 17 1.83 21.49 10.94
N GLY A 18 0.96 20.58 11.39
CA GLY A 18 -0.16 20.86 12.29
C GLY A 18 -0.05 20.10 13.61
N THR A 19 -1.17 19.58 14.11
CA THR A 19 -1.18 18.72 15.31
C THR A 19 -1.90 17.41 15.07
N VAL A 20 -1.20 16.30 15.30
CA VAL A 20 -1.75 14.96 15.34
C VAL A 20 -2.27 14.67 16.75
N MET A 21 -3.53 14.24 16.82
CA MET A 21 -4.22 13.87 18.04
C MET A 21 -4.76 12.45 17.91
N VAL A 22 -4.82 11.74 19.04
CA VAL A 22 -5.37 10.39 19.10
C VAL A 22 -6.57 10.38 20.03
N ARG A 23 -7.65 9.73 19.60
CA ARG A 23 -8.83 9.48 20.42
C ARG A 23 -9.11 7.98 20.46
N ASP A 24 -9.14 7.47 21.68
CA ASP A 24 -9.50 6.09 22.00
C ASP A 24 -10.72 6.13 22.92
N SER A 25 -11.91 5.88 22.36
CA SER A 25 -13.18 5.89 23.09
C SER A 25 -14.06 4.68 22.81
N ALA A 26 -13.53 3.71 22.05
CA ALA A 26 -14.26 2.52 21.68
C ALA A 26 -14.24 1.47 22.82
N PRO A 27 -15.16 0.49 22.80
CA PRO A 27 -14.96 -0.74 23.57
C PRO A 27 -13.89 -1.62 22.90
N ALA A 28 -13.24 -2.48 23.68
CA ALA A 28 -12.36 -3.52 23.15
C ALA A 28 -13.16 -4.80 22.85
N SER A 29 -13.24 -5.23 21.59
CA SER A 29 -13.92 -6.50 21.24
C SER A 29 -13.08 -7.75 21.49
N GLY A 30 -11.77 -7.61 21.73
CA GLY A 30 -10.82 -8.71 21.80
C GLY A 30 -10.34 -9.22 20.43
N ARG A 31 -10.76 -8.57 19.34
CA ARG A 31 -10.36 -8.85 17.96
C ARG A 31 -9.61 -7.64 17.41
N LEU A 32 -8.47 -7.89 16.75
CA LEU A 32 -7.67 -6.85 16.14
C LEU A 32 -7.75 -6.99 14.61
N LEU A 33 -8.28 -5.96 13.96
CA LEU A 33 -8.27 -5.79 12.51
C LEU A 33 -7.39 -4.58 12.17
N VAL A 34 -6.42 -4.77 11.28
CA VAL A 34 -5.32 -3.81 11.06
C VAL A 34 -5.80 -2.52 10.37
N ASP A 35 -6.96 -2.55 9.72
CA ASP A 35 -7.50 -1.46 8.91
C ASP A 35 -8.65 -0.68 9.60
N GLN A 36 -8.82 -0.79 10.93
CA GLN A 36 -9.92 -0.16 11.70
C GLN A 36 -9.55 1.17 12.39
N ILE A 37 -8.79 1.99 11.68
CA ILE A 37 -8.40 3.33 12.14
C ILE A 37 -9.02 4.36 11.21
N HIS A 38 -9.70 5.34 11.80
CA HIS A 38 -10.22 6.48 11.05
C HIS A 38 -9.30 7.70 11.21
N GLN A 39 -9.02 8.38 10.10
CA GLN A 39 -8.29 9.64 10.09
C GLN A 39 -9.19 10.76 9.60
N SER A 40 -9.27 11.84 10.38
CA SER A 40 -9.99 13.04 9.98
C SER A 40 -9.12 14.29 10.11
N VAL A 41 -9.12 15.13 9.07
CA VAL A 41 -8.43 16.42 9.07
C VAL A 41 -9.42 17.51 9.48
N LEU A 42 -9.12 18.18 10.58
CA LEU A 42 -9.92 19.24 11.21
C LEU A 42 -9.09 20.53 11.25
N GLY A 43 -9.04 21.24 10.12
CA GLY A 43 -8.18 22.42 9.95
C GLY A 43 -6.71 21.99 9.94
N GLU A 44 -5.91 22.53 10.87
CA GLU A 44 -4.51 22.13 11.05
C GLU A 44 -4.34 20.89 11.94
N ARG A 45 -5.44 20.24 12.34
CA ARG A 45 -5.37 19.04 13.20
C ARG A 45 -5.65 17.80 12.38
N LEU A 46 -4.91 16.74 12.65
CA LEU A 46 -5.22 15.39 12.18
C LEU A 46 -5.62 14.55 13.39
N LEU A 47 -6.82 13.99 13.36
CA LEU A 47 -7.35 13.15 14.41
C LEU A 47 -7.32 11.69 13.96
N ILE A 48 -6.64 10.86 14.74
CA ILE A 48 -6.62 9.39 14.63
C ILE A 48 -7.64 8.86 15.65
N GLU A 49 -8.69 8.21 15.14
CA GLU A 49 -9.77 7.62 15.92
C GLU A 49 -9.75 6.10 15.80
N LEU A 50 -9.77 5.41 16.93
CA LEU A 50 -9.90 3.95 16.97
C LEU A 50 -11.37 3.56 17.00
N GLU A 51 -11.76 2.62 16.13
CA GLU A 51 -13.09 2.01 16.16
C GLU A 51 -13.20 0.87 17.19
N ASP A 52 -12.06 0.32 17.60
CA ASP A 52 -11.93 -0.73 18.63
C ASP A 52 -10.65 -0.54 19.45
N SER A 53 -10.75 -0.58 20.78
CA SER A 53 -9.59 -0.35 21.67
C SER A 53 -8.71 -1.58 21.88
N THR A 54 -9.04 -2.72 21.25
CA THR A 54 -8.23 -3.94 21.31
C THR A 54 -6.85 -3.67 20.76
N ALA A 55 -5.82 -3.88 21.58
CA ALA A 55 -4.44 -3.57 21.23
C ALA A 55 -4.27 -2.13 20.68
N ALA A 56 -4.93 -1.14 21.30
CA ALA A 56 -4.89 0.27 20.88
C ALA A 56 -3.48 0.79 20.60
N ASP A 57 -2.51 0.48 21.46
CA ASP A 57 -1.11 0.90 21.29
C ASP A 57 -0.46 0.33 20.02
N PHE A 58 -0.85 -0.88 19.59
CA PHE A 58 -0.42 -1.44 18.31
C PHE A 58 -1.01 -0.66 17.15
N GLN A 59 -2.33 -0.42 17.15
CA GLN A 59 -3.03 0.29 16.08
C GLN A 59 -2.48 1.72 15.91
N ILE A 60 -2.46 2.48 17.00
CA ILE A 60 -1.94 3.85 17.03
C ILE A 60 -0.46 3.87 16.64
N GLY A 61 0.34 2.95 17.19
CA GLY A 61 1.76 2.88 16.89
C GLY A 61 2.03 2.58 15.42
N ASN A 62 1.27 1.66 14.82
CA ASN A 62 1.38 1.32 13.41
C ASN A 62 1.09 2.54 12.53
N GLU A 63 -0.01 3.24 12.79
CA GLU A 63 -0.40 4.44 12.06
C GLU A 63 0.65 5.55 12.17
N LEU A 64 1.09 5.88 13.39
CA LEU A 64 2.10 6.92 13.60
C LEU A 64 3.43 6.59 12.93
N LEU A 65 3.83 5.31 12.86
CA LEU A 65 5.03 4.90 12.13
C LEU A 65 4.85 5.08 10.61
N GLN A 66 3.69 4.74 10.05
CA GLN A 66 3.39 4.99 8.63
C GLN A 66 3.40 6.49 8.31
N MET A 67 2.86 7.32 9.20
CA MET A 67 2.95 8.78 9.10
C MET A 67 4.41 9.25 9.08
N LEU A 68 5.27 8.75 9.97
CA LEU A 68 6.69 9.11 9.97
C LEU A 68 7.39 8.73 8.66
N LEU A 69 7.11 7.55 8.10
CA LEU A 69 7.69 7.13 6.82
C LEU A 69 7.25 8.06 5.67
N THR A 70 6.00 8.51 5.72
CA THR A 70 5.43 9.46 4.75
C THR A 70 6.04 10.85 4.90
N LEU A 71 6.07 11.42 6.10
CA LEU A 71 6.58 12.76 6.38
C LEU A 71 8.08 12.90 6.08
N ASN A 72 8.85 11.82 6.21
CA ASN A 72 10.27 11.79 5.88
C ASN A 72 10.55 11.48 4.40
N ASN A 73 9.52 11.43 3.53
CA ASN A 73 9.64 11.08 2.11
C ASN A 73 10.32 9.71 1.87
N ILE A 74 10.19 8.78 2.81
CA ILE A 74 10.74 7.42 2.70
C ILE A 74 9.75 6.54 1.96
N MET A 75 8.45 6.68 2.25
CA MET A 75 7.39 5.85 1.71
C MET A 75 6.90 6.34 0.34
N PRO A 76 7.09 5.57 -0.75
CA PRO A 76 6.44 5.86 -2.02
C PRO A 76 4.93 5.69 -1.86
N GLN A 77 4.17 6.75 -2.08
CA GLN A 77 2.70 6.74 -1.96
C GLN A 77 2.05 6.13 -3.20
N VAL A 78 0.84 5.61 -3.03
CA VAL A 78 -0.03 5.15 -4.13
C VAL A 78 -1.15 6.17 -4.38
N PHE A 79 -1.53 6.33 -5.65
CA PHE A 79 -2.61 7.20 -6.08
C PHE A 79 -3.49 6.47 -7.10
N PHE A 80 -4.78 6.80 -7.09
CA PHE A 80 -5.79 6.22 -7.95
C PHE A 80 -6.37 7.30 -8.84
N ALA A 81 -5.88 7.36 -10.08
CA ALA A 81 -6.28 8.35 -11.09
C ALA A 81 -7.01 7.72 -12.27
N LEU A 82 -7.28 6.41 -12.20
CA LEU A 82 -7.96 5.64 -13.22
C LEU A 82 -9.27 5.07 -12.66
N SER A 83 -10.20 4.78 -13.56
CA SER A 83 -11.54 4.29 -13.25
C SER A 83 -12.01 3.35 -14.36
N PHE A 84 -12.69 2.27 -13.97
CA PHE A 84 -13.43 1.42 -14.90
C PHE A 84 -14.84 1.94 -15.20
N ASP A 85 -15.19 3.12 -14.69
CA ASP A 85 -16.56 3.66 -14.68
C ASP A 85 -17.55 2.76 -13.92
N ASP A 86 -17.03 1.96 -13.00
CA ASP A 86 -17.77 1.11 -12.06
C ASP A 86 -17.22 1.40 -10.66
N GLU A 87 -17.97 2.16 -9.87
CA GLU A 87 -17.58 2.61 -8.53
C GLU A 87 -17.32 1.43 -7.59
N GLY A 88 -18.11 0.36 -7.69
CA GLY A 88 -17.95 -0.82 -6.83
C GLY A 88 -16.68 -1.59 -7.17
N LEU A 89 -16.35 -1.72 -8.44
CA LEU A 89 -15.09 -2.32 -8.88
C LEU A 89 -13.89 -1.45 -8.51
N ASP A 90 -13.98 -0.14 -8.76
CA ASP A 90 -12.92 0.82 -8.44
C ASP A 90 -12.59 0.78 -6.94
N ASP A 91 -13.61 0.83 -6.07
CA ASP A 91 -13.44 0.77 -4.62
C ASP A 91 -12.77 -0.54 -4.17
N GLN A 92 -13.15 -1.67 -4.77
CA GLN A 92 -12.53 -2.97 -4.47
C GLN A 92 -11.05 -2.98 -4.87
N LEU A 93 -10.71 -2.51 -6.07
CA LEU A 93 -9.33 -2.47 -6.54
C LEU A 93 -8.48 -1.50 -5.72
N ILE A 94 -9.04 -0.35 -5.32
CA ILE A 94 -8.40 0.61 -4.41
C ILE A 94 -8.07 -0.05 -3.07
N GLN A 95 -9.03 -0.76 -2.46
CA GLN A 95 -8.82 -1.45 -1.18
C GLN A 95 -7.75 -2.53 -1.30
N ILE A 96 -7.81 -3.37 -2.34
CA ILE A 96 -6.84 -4.43 -2.58
C ILE A 96 -5.43 -3.85 -2.77
N ALA A 97 -5.28 -2.84 -3.64
CA ALA A 97 -3.99 -2.22 -3.92
C ALA A 97 -3.40 -1.53 -2.68
N THR A 98 -4.23 -0.82 -1.90
CA THR A 98 -3.82 -0.18 -0.66
C THR A 98 -3.34 -1.20 0.35
N ARG A 99 -4.07 -2.33 0.50
CA ARG A 99 -3.66 -3.41 1.39
C ARG A 99 -2.35 -4.05 0.98
N LEU A 100 -2.16 -4.33 -0.30
CA LEU A 100 -0.89 -4.85 -0.82
C LEU A 100 0.27 -3.87 -0.60
N HIS A 101 0.02 -2.57 -0.76
CA HIS A 101 1.00 -1.54 -0.45
C HIS A 101 1.38 -1.55 1.04
N HIS A 102 0.38 -1.63 1.93
CA HIS A 102 0.59 -1.68 3.38
C HIS A 102 1.37 -2.90 3.85
N VAL A 103 1.19 -4.09 3.25
CA VAL A 103 1.97 -5.30 3.58
C VAL A 103 3.48 -5.04 3.56
N VAL A 104 3.96 -4.28 2.57
CA VAL A 104 5.39 -3.95 2.45
C VAL A 104 5.84 -2.98 3.56
N LEU A 105 4.99 -2.03 3.92
CA LEU A 105 5.27 -1.04 4.98
C LEU A 105 5.26 -1.69 6.35
N HIS A 106 4.33 -2.62 6.56
CA HIS A 106 4.18 -3.34 7.80
C HIS A 106 5.40 -4.18 8.15
N ALA A 107 6.22 -4.57 7.16
CA ALA A 107 7.52 -5.19 7.43
C ALA A 107 8.46 -4.26 8.22
N ILE A 108 8.36 -2.95 8.03
CA ILE A 108 9.10 -1.95 8.81
C ILE A 108 8.37 -1.65 10.12
N THR A 109 7.08 -1.32 10.06
CA THR A 109 6.37 -0.83 11.24
C THR A 109 6.25 -1.92 12.30
N TYR A 110 5.95 -3.18 11.93
CA TYR A 110 5.91 -4.29 12.88
C TYR A 110 7.27 -4.58 13.50
N GLN A 111 8.37 -4.45 12.74
CA GLN A 111 9.71 -4.53 13.31
C GLN A 111 9.95 -3.47 14.39
N GLU A 112 9.54 -2.23 14.13
CA GLU A 112 9.68 -1.12 15.09
C GLU A 112 8.76 -1.28 16.31
N LEU A 113 7.53 -1.75 16.12
CA LEU A 113 6.61 -2.06 17.22
C LEU A 113 7.15 -3.20 18.10
N ALA A 114 7.78 -4.21 17.50
CA ALA A 114 8.42 -5.31 18.22
C ALA A 114 9.60 -4.79 19.07
N LYS A 115 10.46 -3.92 18.51
CA LYS A 115 11.55 -3.27 19.27
C LYS A 115 11.04 -2.46 20.46
N LYS A 116 9.82 -1.92 20.38
CA LYS A 116 9.15 -1.15 21.45
C LYS A 116 8.38 -2.04 22.44
N GLY A 117 8.36 -3.36 22.26
CA GLY A 117 7.68 -4.32 23.11
C GLY A 117 6.16 -4.34 22.96
N ILE A 118 5.62 -3.86 21.83
CA ILE A 118 4.17 -3.74 21.59
C ILE A 118 3.60 -5.03 20.97
N LEU A 119 4.43 -5.78 20.25
CA LEU A 119 4.05 -7.08 19.71
C LEU A 119 4.20 -8.16 20.79
N THR A 120 3.13 -8.37 21.56
CA THR A 120 3.07 -9.37 22.64
C THR A 120 2.20 -10.57 22.26
N ARG A 121 2.12 -11.56 23.14
CA ARG A 121 1.20 -12.70 23.01
C ARG A 121 -0.26 -12.25 22.94
N GLU A 122 -0.63 -11.24 23.72
CA GLU A 122 -1.97 -10.68 23.74
C GLU A 122 -2.31 -10.04 22.39
N THR A 123 -1.40 -9.25 21.83
CA THR A 123 -1.54 -8.68 20.48
C THR A 123 -1.70 -9.78 19.44
N ALA A 124 -0.88 -10.85 19.51
CA ALA A 124 -0.96 -11.98 18.59
C ALA A 124 -2.27 -12.77 18.70
N THR A 125 -2.79 -12.92 19.92
CA THR A 125 -4.08 -13.58 20.19
C THR A 125 -5.22 -12.76 19.59
N ALA A 126 -5.24 -11.44 19.84
CA ALA A 126 -6.25 -10.55 19.29
C ALA A 126 -6.19 -10.49 17.76
N TYR A 127 -4.99 -10.46 17.18
CA TYR A 127 -4.79 -10.46 15.73
C TYR A 127 -5.36 -11.76 15.12
N LEU A 128 -5.01 -12.92 15.67
CA LEU A 128 -5.52 -14.20 15.18
C LEU A 128 -7.05 -14.28 15.31
N ALA A 129 -7.61 -13.77 16.41
CA ALA A 129 -9.05 -13.71 16.60
C ALA A 129 -9.72 -12.82 15.54
N GLY A 130 -9.10 -11.69 15.16
CA GLY A 130 -9.57 -10.84 14.06
C GLY A 130 -9.58 -11.56 12.71
N ILE A 131 -8.51 -12.31 12.39
CA ILE A 131 -8.44 -13.14 11.17
C ILE A 131 -9.57 -14.17 11.17
N GLN A 132 -9.73 -14.92 12.27
CA GLN A 132 -10.72 -16.00 12.36
C GLN A 132 -12.17 -15.52 12.35
N ASP A 133 -12.40 -14.29 12.81
CA ASP A 133 -13.70 -13.64 12.73
C ASP A 133 -14.03 -13.17 11.31
N SER A 134 -13.02 -12.73 10.57
CA SER A 134 -13.18 -12.16 9.23
C SER A 134 -13.17 -13.19 8.11
N LEU A 135 -12.60 -14.38 8.35
CA LEU A 135 -12.36 -15.38 7.31
C LEU A 135 -12.91 -16.76 7.64
N THR A 136 -13.59 -17.36 6.67
CA THR A 136 -14.00 -18.78 6.78
C THR A 136 -12.80 -19.71 6.51
N PRO A 137 -12.67 -20.85 7.22
CA PRO A 137 -11.63 -21.84 6.95
C PRO A 137 -11.69 -22.38 5.52
N GLU A 138 -10.54 -22.72 4.95
CA GLU A 138 -10.50 -23.36 3.64
C GLU A 138 -11.04 -24.79 3.72
N ASN A 139 -11.76 -25.19 2.66
CA ASN A 139 -12.29 -26.54 2.50
C ASN A 139 -11.39 -27.45 1.62
N GLY A 140 -10.24 -26.93 1.17
CA GLY A 140 -9.31 -27.62 0.27
C GLY A 140 -9.46 -27.25 -1.20
N GLU A 141 -10.38 -26.36 -1.56
CA GLU A 141 -10.59 -25.85 -2.92
C GLU A 141 -10.52 -24.33 -2.97
N LEU A 142 -10.33 -23.79 -4.18
CA LEU A 142 -10.41 -22.34 -4.42
C LEU A 142 -11.88 -21.92 -4.54
N ASP A 143 -12.22 -20.82 -3.89
CA ASP A 143 -13.56 -20.24 -3.81
C ASP A 143 -13.50 -18.71 -3.98
N ASP A 144 -14.61 -18.02 -3.69
CA ASP A 144 -14.71 -16.57 -3.83
C ASP A 144 -13.97 -15.79 -2.72
N GLU A 145 -13.71 -16.43 -1.59
CA GLU A 145 -13.00 -15.82 -0.47
C GLU A 145 -11.47 -16.02 -0.57
N SER A 146 -11.00 -16.85 -1.49
CA SER A 146 -9.57 -17.20 -1.64
C SER A 146 -8.64 -15.99 -1.82
N LEU A 147 -9.07 -14.94 -2.53
CA LEU A 147 -8.31 -13.68 -2.63
C LEU A 147 -8.25 -12.96 -1.27
N TRP A 148 -9.36 -12.86 -0.55
CA TRP A 148 -9.40 -12.20 0.76
C TRP A 148 -8.56 -12.94 1.80
N ARG A 149 -8.55 -14.27 1.76
CA ARG A 149 -7.64 -15.09 2.56
C ARG A 149 -6.19 -14.81 2.20
N LEU A 150 -5.84 -14.78 0.91
CA LEU A 150 -4.48 -14.43 0.46
C LEU A 150 -4.04 -13.07 1.00
N LEU A 151 -4.82 -12.01 0.76
CA LEU A 151 -4.50 -10.65 1.17
C LEU A 151 -4.33 -10.52 2.69
N THR A 152 -5.19 -11.20 3.46
CA THR A 152 -5.10 -11.20 4.92
C THR A 152 -3.87 -11.95 5.42
N LEU A 153 -3.56 -13.10 4.81
CA LEU A 153 -2.42 -13.89 5.21
C LEU A 153 -1.08 -13.27 4.81
N LEU A 154 -1.02 -12.46 3.75
CA LEU A 154 0.17 -11.67 3.43
C LEU A 154 0.59 -10.81 4.64
N ASP A 155 -0.34 -10.02 5.17
CA ASP A 155 -0.06 -9.15 6.31
C ASP A 155 0.21 -9.94 7.59
N ALA A 156 -0.59 -10.99 7.83
CA ALA A 156 -0.43 -11.85 9.00
C ALA A 156 0.93 -12.56 9.04
N LEU A 157 1.49 -12.94 7.89
CA LEU A 157 2.82 -13.54 7.81
C LEU A 157 3.94 -12.53 8.05
N VAL A 158 3.77 -11.27 7.60
CA VAL A 158 4.69 -10.19 7.95
C VAL A 158 4.65 -9.94 9.46
N PHE A 159 3.47 -9.88 10.05
CA PHE A 159 3.28 -9.76 11.50
C PHE A 159 3.93 -10.92 12.27
N ALA A 160 3.71 -12.16 11.83
CA ALA A 160 4.20 -13.36 12.49
C ALA A 160 5.74 -13.44 12.56
N GLN A 161 6.46 -12.79 11.64
CA GLN A 161 7.93 -12.70 11.67
C GLN A 161 8.44 -12.02 12.96
N PHE A 162 7.64 -11.15 13.55
CA PHE A 162 8.02 -10.32 14.70
C PHE A 162 7.33 -10.71 16.01
N VAL A 163 6.57 -11.80 16.00
CA VAL A 163 5.85 -12.33 17.16
C VAL A 163 6.45 -13.68 17.58
N PRO A 164 6.72 -13.93 18.87
CA PRO A 164 7.38 -15.15 19.34
C PRO A 164 6.47 -16.40 19.38
N GLU A 165 5.26 -16.35 18.81
CA GLU A 165 4.19 -17.31 19.09
C GLU A 165 4.00 -18.34 17.97
N LYS A 166 4.55 -19.54 18.17
CA LYS A 166 4.46 -20.65 17.19
C LYS A 166 3.03 -21.12 16.90
N TYR A 167 2.10 -20.95 17.83
CA TYR A 167 0.71 -21.36 17.62
C TYR A 167 0.08 -20.53 16.49
N PHE A 168 0.45 -19.25 16.35
CA PHE A 168 -0.11 -18.33 15.35
C PHE A 168 0.11 -18.86 13.93
N LEU A 169 1.37 -19.16 13.59
CA LEU A 169 1.73 -19.72 12.28
C LEU A 169 1.10 -21.10 12.05
N THR A 170 1.11 -21.96 13.07
CA THR A 170 0.50 -23.29 12.98
C THR A 170 -0.98 -23.18 12.64
N THR A 171 -1.73 -22.32 13.35
CA THR A 171 -3.16 -22.10 13.08
C THR A 171 -3.38 -21.62 11.66
N LEU A 172 -2.68 -20.58 11.20
CA LEU A 172 -2.83 -20.08 9.83
C LEU A 172 -2.56 -21.16 8.77
N GLN A 173 -1.48 -21.93 8.95
CA GLN A 173 -1.12 -23.00 8.02
C GLN A 173 -2.18 -24.12 7.99
N THR A 174 -2.77 -24.45 9.14
CA THR A 174 -3.78 -25.52 9.21
C THR A 174 -5.16 -25.08 8.74
N THR A 175 -5.54 -23.82 8.99
CA THR A 175 -6.89 -23.30 8.70
C THR A 175 -7.00 -22.77 7.27
N TYR A 176 -5.90 -22.24 6.71
CA TYR A 176 -5.87 -21.62 5.38
C TYR A 176 -4.67 -22.13 4.54
N PRO A 177 -4.49 -23.45 4.33
CA PRO A 177 -3.30 -24.03 3.72
C PRO A 177 -2.95 -23.51 2.31
N ILE A 178 -3.92 -23.25 1.44
CA ILE A 178 -3.73 -22.77 0.06
C ILE A 178 -3.25 -21.32 0.09
N ALA A 179 -4.00 -20.43 0.76
CA ALA A 179 -3.64 -19.03 0.91
C ALA A 179 -2.33 -18.85 1.66
N TYR A 180 -2.08 -19.64 2.72
CA TYR A 180 -0.83 -19.62 3.48
C TYR A 180 0.38 -19.95 2.61
N THR A 181 0.26 -21.00 1.77
CA THR A 181 1.35 -21.42 0.89
C THR A 181 1.71 -20.33 -0.12
N ALA A 182 0.70 -19.70 -0.74
CA ALA A 182 0.92 -18.60 -1.67
C ALA A 182 1.46 -17.34 -0.96
N ALA A 183 0.83 -16.93 0.15
CA ALA A 183 1.24 -15.75 0.92
C ALA A 183 2.69 -15.87 1.40
N LYS A 184 3.12 -17.06 1.85
CA LYS A 184 4.50 -17.29 2.28
C LYS A 184 5.50 -17.04 1.16
N GLN A 185 5.22 -17.49 -0.06
CA GLN A 185 6.09 -17.27 -1.22
C GLN A 185 6.19 -15.79 -1.58
N LEU A 186 5.10 -15.04 -1.41
CA LEU A 186 5.03 -13.62 -1.73
C LEU A 186 5.71 -12.73 -0.68
N VAL A 187 5.63 -13.10 0.59
CA VAL A 187 6.17 -12.32 1.72
C VAL A 187 7.66 -12.57 1.95
N GLU A 188 8.17 -13.77 1.63
CA GLU A 188 9.58 -14.11 1.87
C GLU A 188 10.59 -13.10 1.27
N PRO A 189 10.45 -12.64 0.01
CA PRO A 189 11.33 -11.60 -0.54
C PRO A 189 11.27 -10.27 0.23
N ILE A 190 10.10 -9.89 0.73
CA ILE A 190 9.88 -8.65 1.48
C ILE A 190 10.63 -8.72 2.81
N LEU A 191 10.51 -9.84 3.54
CA LEU A 191 11.17 -10.04 4.83
C LEU A 191 12.70 -10.18 4.73
N GLN A 192 13.20 -10.64 3.58
CA GLN A 192 14.64 -10.72 3.31
C GLN A 192 15.22 -9.41 2.78
N ALA A 193 14.38 -8.49 2.29
CA ALA A 193 14.82 -7.23 1.74
C ALA A 193 15.25 -6.25 2.83
N ASP A 194 16.38 -5.59 2.60
CA ASP A 194 16.74 -4.40 3.36
C ASP A 194 15.89 -3.21 2.87
N VAL A 195 14.71 -3.05 3.47
CA VAL A 195 13.70 -2.02 3.14
C VAL A 195 14.02 -0.65 3.78
N THR A 196 15.30 -0.31 3.93
CA THR A 196 15.74 0.97 4.53
C THR A 196 15.71 2.16 3.57
N SER A 197 15.37 1.97 2.29
CA SER A 197 15.34 3.05 1.29
C SER A 197 14.06 3.07 0.48
N SER A 198 13.61 4.26 0.06
CA SER A 198 12.42 4.46 -0.77
C SER A 198 12.47 3.64 -2.06
N ARG A 199 13.67 3.47 -2.65
CA ARG A 199 13.86 2.65 -3.86
C ARG A 199 13.57 1.17 -3.60
N GLN A 200 14.06 0.63 -2.47
CA GLN A 200 13.81 -0.78 -2.12
C GLN A 200 12.34 -0.99 -1.76
N LEU A 201 11.74 -0.08 -0.98
CA LEU A 201 10.32 -0.09 -0.69
C LEU A 201 9.47 -0.12 -1.96
N ARG A 202 9.72 0.82 -2.88
CA ARG A 202 9.00 0.87 -4.16
C ARG A 202 9.15 -0.43 -4.93
N ARG A 203 10.36 -0.99 -4.98
CA ARG A 203 10.62 -2.27 -5.66
C ARG A 203 9.80 -3.40 -5.07
N GLN A 204 9.74 -3.51 -3.74
CA GLN A 204 8.96 -4.56 -3.08
C GLN A 204 7.45 -4.41 -3.34
N VAL A 205 6.92 -3.19 -3.33
CA VAL A 205 5.52 -2.91 -3.71
C VAL A 205 5.23 -3.38 -5.14
N VAL A 206 6.05 -2.96 -6.10
CA VAL A 206 5.86 -3.31 -7.52
C VAL A 206 5.98 -4.82 -7.74
N GLN A 207 6.95 -5.48 -7.09
CA GLN A 207 7.10 -6.93 -7.17
C GLN A 207 5.92 -7.67 -6.56
N LEU A 208 5.38 -7.19 -5.43
CA LEU A 208 4.21 -7.80 -4.80
C LEU A 208 2.98 -7.68 -5.70
N PHE A 209 2.73 -6.52 -6.32
CA PHE A 209 1.65 -6.36 -7.30
C PHE A 209 1.75 -7.39 -8.43
N THR A 210 2.92 -7.50 -9.06
CA THR A 210 3.13 -8.45 -10.16
C THR A 210 2.95 -9.90 -9.71
N HIS A 211 3.54 -10.30 -8.59
CA HIS A 211 3.49 -11.69 -8.16
C HIS A 211 2.11 -12.12 -7.62
N VAL A 212 1.31 -11.19 -7.07
CA VAL A 212 -0.09 -11.48 -6.72
C VAL A 212 -0.90 -11.80 -7.98
N ASP A 213 -0.73 -11.02 -9.06
CA ASP A 213 -1.40 -11.31 -10.33
C ASP A 213 -0.96 -12.67 -10.91
N GLU A 214 0.31 -13.06 -10.77
CA GLU A 214 0.77 -14.40 -11.15
C GLU A 214 0.10 -15.52 -10.32
N VAL A 215 -0.14 -15.29 -9.02
CA VAL A 215 -0.87 -16.24 -8.17
C VAL A 215 -2.33 -16.32 -8.62
N LEU A 216 -2.99 -15.20 -8.86
CA LEU A 216 -4.38 -15.17 -9.32
C LEU A 216 -4.55 -15.85 -10.68
N ALA A 217 -3.64 -15.61 -11.61
CA ALA A 217 -3.63 -16.29 -12.90
C ALA A 217 -3.48 -17.81 -12.76
N LYS A 218 -2.60 -18.28 -11.86
CA LYS A 218 -2.45 -19.72 -11.55
C LYS A 218 -3.70 -20.31 -10.90
N TRP A 219 -4.42 -19.51 -10.11
CA TRP A 219 -5.70 -19.87 -9.51
C TRP A 219 -6.88 -19.79 -10.49
N GLY A 220 -6.66 -19.36 -11.73
CA GLY A 220 -7.72 -19.15 -12.71
C GLY A 220 -8.68 -18.02 -12.33
N LYS A 221 -8.22 -17.06 -11.52
CA LYS A 221 -8.98 -15.90 -11.06
C LYS A 221 -8.58 -14.65 -11.86
N PRO A 222 -9.48 -13.66 -11.99
CA PRO A 222 -9.13 -12.37 -12.59
C PRO A 222 -7.93 -11.71 -11.88
N THR A 223 -7.05 -11.08 -12.64
CA THR A 223 -5.93 -10.29 -12.10
C THR A 223 -6.40 -8.89 -11.69
N ILE A 224 -5.65 -8.27 -10.79
CA ILE A 224 -5.86 -6.91 -10.32
C ILE A 224 -5.29 -5.91 -11.33
N ASN A 225 -4.19 -6.27 -12.02
CA ASN A 225 -3.45 -5.40 -12.94
C ASN A 225 -3.00 -4.09 -12.27
N ALA A 226 -2.57 -4.19 -11.00
CA ALA A 226 -2.17 -3.05 -10.18
C ALA A 226 -0.97 -2.28 -10.76
N ASN A 227 -0.16 -2.92 -11.60
CA ASN A 227 0.94 -2.26 -12.30
C ASN A 227 0.47 -1.15 -13.26
N GLU A 228 -0.75 -1.23 -13.78
CA GLU A 228 -1.34 -0.20 -14.65
C GLU A 228 -2.37 0.65 -13.90
N PHE A 229 -3.25 0.04 -13.10
CA PHE A 229 -4.32 0.73 -12.37
C PHE A 229 -3.77 1.72 -11.32
N VAL A 230 -2.73 1.32 -10.59
CA VAL A 230 -2.21 2.07 -9.43
C VAL A 230 -1.05 2.96 -9.86
N THR A 231 -1.16 4.26 -9.60
CA THR A 231 -0.02 5.16 -9.78
C THR A 231 0.87 5.10 -8.53
N VAL A 232 2.13 4.71 -8.67
CA VAL A 232 3.09 4.66 -7.55
C VAL A 232 4.10 5.78 -7.67
N THR A 233 4.29 6.54 -6.58
CA THR A 233 5.28 7.63 -6.49
C THR A 233 6.63 7.19 -7.05
N SER A 234 7.18 7.97 -7.97
CA SER A 234 8.47 7.64 -8.58
C SER A 234 9.64 7.94 -7.63
N VAL A 235 10.62 7.03 -7.59
CA VAL A 235 11.89 7.24 -6.88
C VAL A 235 12.99 7.45 -7.92
N LEU A 236 13.43 8.70 -8.10
CA LEU A 236 14.24 9.14 -9.23
C LEU A 236 15.56 9.73 -8.74
N SER A 237 16.65 9.46 -9.46
CA SER A 237 17.91 10.18 -9.25
C SER A 237 17.90 11.53 -9.97
N LYS A 238 18.74 12.48 -9.55
CA LYS A 238 18.89 13.76 -10.26
C LYS A 238 19.20 13.61 -11.76
N ARG A 239 19.97 12.57 -12.11
CA ARG A 239 20.22 12.22 -13.52
C ARG A 239 18.93 11.91 -14.26
N GLN A 240 18.04 11.08 -13.69
CA GLN A 240 16.77 10.71 -14.32
C GLN A 240 15.81 11.90 -14.43
N LEU A 241 15.80 12.79 -13.44
CA LEU A 241 15.01 14.04 -13.47
C LEU A 241 15.40 14.94 -14.67
N ASN A 242 16.69 14.97 -15.01
CA ASN A 242 17.21 15.73 -16.14
C ASN A 242 17.08 15.02 -17.51
N GLN A 243 16.70 13.73 -17.53
CA GLN A 243 16.48 13.01 -18.79
C GLN A 243 15.12 13.38 -19.40
N GLU A 244 15.00 13.19 -20.71
CA GLU A 244 13.72 13.33 -21.39
C GLU A 244 12.76 12.19 -20.99
N VAL A 245 11.47 12.47 -20.97
CA VAL A 245 10.42 11.51 -20.59
C VAL A 245 10.54 10.22 -21.38
N ARG A 246 10.80 10.28 -22.70
CA ARG A 246 10.97 9.10 -23.57
C ARG A 246 12.12 8.17 -23.18
N GLN A 247 13.07 8.65 -22.38
CA GLN A 247 14.22 7.85 -21.92
C GLN A 247 13.90 7.09 -20.63
N VAL A 248 12.88 7.50 -19.88
CA VAL A 248 12.56 6.96 -18.55
C VAL A 248 11.19 6.27 -18.53
N PHE A 249 10.24 6.75 -19.32
CA PHE A 249 8.86 6.29 -19.36
C PHE A 249 8.40 5.98 -20.78
N ASP A 250 7.50 5.02 -20.89
CA ASP A 250 6.67 4.77 -22.06
C ASP A 250 5.24 5.21 -21.74
N ILE A 251 4.56 5.83 -22.68
CA ILE A 251 3.16 6.25 -22.52
C ILE A 251 2.27 5.29 -23.29
N PHE A 252 1.36 4.64 -22.59
CA PHE A 252 0.40 3.69 -23.14
C PHE A 252 -1.03 4.26 -23.08
N HIS A 253 -1.84 3.91 -24.07
CA HIS A 253 -3.28 4.11 -23.99
C HIS A 253 -3.84 3.16 -22.94
N SER A 254 -4.64 3.69 -22.03
CA SER A 254 -5.34 2.89 -21.03
C SER A 254 -6.73 2.51 -21.53
N GLU A 255 -7.13 1.28 -21.27
CA GLU A 255 -8.53 0.84 -21.42
C GLU A 255 -9.42 1.45 -20.32
N MET A 256 -8.81 2.04 -19.27
CA MET A 256 -9.49 2.75 -18.18
C MET A 256 -9.63 4.24 -18.50
N LEU A 257 -10.57 4.90 -17.82
CA LEU A 257 -10.79 6.34 -17.90
C LEU A 257 -10.05 7.07 -16.79
N ASP A 258 -9.74 8.34 -17.02
CA ASP A 258 -9.25 9.23 -15.98
C ASP A 258 -10.36 9.44 -14.94
N PHE A 259 -10.04 9.19 -13.67
CA PHE A 259 -11.02 9.17 -12.60
C PHE A 259 -11.76 10.52 -12.43
N GLN A 260 -11.03 11.64 -12.58
CA GLN A 260 -11.59 12.97 -12.35
C GLN A 260 -12.37 13.49 -13.55
N THR A 261 -11.84 13.30 -14.76
CA THR A 261 -12.38 13.88 -15.99
C THR A 261 -13.32 12.94 -16.74
N LYS A 262 -13.29 11.64 -16.43
CA LYS A 262 -14.01 10.57 -17.12
C LYS A 262 -13.68 10.49 -18.62
N LYS A 263 -12.49 10.93 -19.00
CA LYS A 263 -11.98 10.90 -20.38
C LYS A 263 -10.97 9.79 -20.57
N THR A 264 -10.61 9.52 -21.83
CA THR A 264 -9.54 8.59 -22.18
C THR A 264 -8.24 8.95 -21.45
N ALA A 265 -7.71 7.98 -20.71
CA ALA A 265 -6.47 8.10 -20.00
C ALA A 265 -5.29 7.48 -20.77
N TYR A 266 -4.10 7.99 -20.47
CA TYR A 266 -2.83 7.41 -20.87
C TYR A 266 -1.95 7.24 -19.65
N VAL A 267 -1.32 6.07 -19.52
CA VAL A 267 -0.47 5.74 -18.37
C VAL A 267 1.00 5.87 -18.74
N GLY A 268 1.75 6.57 -17.90
CA GLY A 268 3.21 6.66 -17.96
C GLY A 268 3.85 5.50 -17.21
N LEU A 269 4.23 4.45 -17.93
CA LEU A 269 4.88 3.28 -17.35
C LEU A 269 6.40 3.50 -17.27
N ASN A 270 6.99 3.25 -16.11
CA ASN A 270 8.45 3.27 -15.97
C ASN A 270 9.06 2.16 -16.83
N LYS A 271 10.09 2.48 -17.62
CA LYS A 271 10.71 1.49 -18.50
C LYS A 271 11.42 0.35 -17.77
N THR A 272 11.82 0.57 -16.52
CA THR A 272 12.58 -0.41 -15.73
C THR A 272 11.68 -1.49 -15.13
N ASP A 273 10.54 -1.09 -14.59
CA ASP A 273 9.67 -1.96 -13.79
C ASP A 273 8.21 -1.98 -14.25
N ARG A 274 7.90 -1.27 -15.34
CA ARG A 274 6.58 -1.23 -15.99
C ARG A 274 5.45 -0.74 -15.09
N GLN A 275 5.75 -0.16 -13.93
CA GLN A 275 4.74 0.41 -13.04
C GLN A 275 4.26 1.78 -13.53
N ASN A 276 2.95 2.00 -13.49
CA ASN A 276 2.32 3.29 -13.70
C ASN A 276 2.84 4.32 -12.69
N SER A 277 3.39 5.40 -13.23
CA SER A 277 4.03 6.47 -12.49
C SER A 277 3.31 7.81 -12.65
N PHE A 278 2.41 7.92 -13.63
CA PHE A 278 1.56 9.10 -13.84
C PHE A 278 0.44 8.80 -14.85
N VAL A 279 -0.66 9.53 -14.74
CA VAL A 279 -1.77 9.50 -15.70
C VAL A 279 -1.82 10.82 -16.47
N LEU A 280 -2.06 10.74 -17.77
CA LEU A 280 -2.28 11.87 -18.66
C LEU A 280 -3.68 11.78 -19.27
N THR A 281 -4.32 12.93 -19.38
CA THR A 281 -5.57 13.09 -20.12
C THR A 281 -5.34 14.02 -21.29
N PHE A 282 -5.83 13.62 -22.46
CA PHE A 282 -5.72 14.40 -23.69
C PHE A 282 -6.97 15.26 -23.90
N SER A 283 -6.80 16.45 -24.50
CA SER A 283 -7.94 17.31 -24.89
C SER A 283 -8.69 16.73 -26.08
N ASP A 284 -9.98 17.04 -26.25
CA ASP A 284 -10.85 16.37 -27.22
C ASP A 284 -10.48 16.59 -28.72
N ASP A 285 -9.53 17.48 -29.03
CA ASP A 285 -9.06 17.69 -30.41
C ASP A 285 -8.01 16.65 -30.84
N GLU A 286 -8.49 15.52 -31.36
CA GLU A 286 -7.66 14.41 -31.87
C GLU A 286 -6.59 14.84 -32.89
N SER A 287 -6.77 15.96 -33.60
CA SER A 287 -5.78 16.44 -34.58
C SER A 287 -4.47 16.92 -33.92
N GLN A 288 -4.52 17.33 -32.65
CA GLN A 288 -3.37 17.81 -31.89
C GLN A 288 -2.62 16.70 -31.14
N LYS A 289 -3.17 15.49 -31.12
CA LYS A 289 -2.67 14.36 -30.34
C LYS A 289 -1.23 13.97 -30.65
N PRO A 290 -0.79 13.89 -31.93
CA PRO A 290 0.61 13.60 -32.23
C PRO A 290 1.55 14.69 -31.72
N ALA A 291 1.15 15.97 -31.82
CA ALA A 291 1.94 17.09 -31.36
C ALA A 291 2.05 17.10 -29.82
N PHE A 292 0.96 16.80 -29.13
CA PHE A 292 0.92 16.68 -27.67
C PHE A 292 1.88 15.60 -27.16
N PHE A 293 1.81 14.37 -27.68
CA PHE A 293 2.72 13.31 -27.22
C PHE A 293 4.17 13.61 -27.59
N LYS A 294 4.43 14.23 -28.75
CA LYS A 294 5.77 14.66 -29.13
C LYS A 294 6.34 15.68 -28.16
N GLU A 295 5.52 16.63 -27.69
CA GLU A 295 5.90 17.61 -26.67
C GLU A 295 6.20 16.91 -25.34
N ILE A 296 5.28 16.08 -24.84
CA ILE A 296 5.45 15.37 -23.56
C ILE A 296 6.72 14.52 -23.57
N TYR A 297 6.95 13.73 -24.62
CA TYR A 297 8.14 12.88 -24.73
C TYR A 297 9.45 13.67 -24.80
N ALA A 298 9.42 14.92 -25.26
CA ALA A 298 10.57 15.80 -25.35
C ALA A 298 10.82 16.61 -24.06
N MET A 299 9.86 16.68 -23.14
CA MET A 299 10.08 17.31 -21.84
C MET A 299 11.11 16.53 -21.02
N THR A 300 11.85 17.22 -20.17
CA THR A 300 12.56 16.57 -19.06
C THR A 300 11.55 15.98 -18.07
N VAL A 301 11.90 14.90 -17.38
CA VAL A 301 11.06 14.30 -16.33
C VAL A 301 10.71 15.33 -15.25
N GLU A 302 11.66 16.14 -14.79
CA GLU A 302 11.42 17.20 -13.79
C GLU A 302 10.34 18.20 -14.24
N ALA A 303 10.44 18.67 -15.49
CA ALA A 303 9.45 19.57 -16.07
C ALA A 303 8.05 18.94 -16.19
N LEU A 304 7.97 17.67 -16.60
CA LEU A 304 6.68 16.95 -16.67
C LEU A 304 6.05 16.82 -15.28
N PHE A 305 6.81 16.35 -14.30
CA PHE A 305 6.32 16.14 -12.94
C PHE A 305 5.85 17.45 -12.32
N LYS A 306 6.58 18.55 -12.55
CA LYS A 306 6.15 19.90 -12.15
C LYS A 306 4.88 20.36 -12.88
N LYS A 307 4.76 20.11 -14.19
CA LYS A 307 3.57 20.47 -14.99
C LYS A 307 2.32 19.76 -14.49
N LEU A 308 2.46 18.51 -14.04
CA LEU A 308 1.36 17.68 -13.54
C LEU A 308 1.17 17.76 -12.02
N ALA A 309 1.97 18.57 -11.31
CA ALA A 309 2.00 18.64 -9.85
C ALA A 309 2.17 17.26 -9.17
N LEU A 310 2.97 16.38 -9.79
CA LEU A 310 3.19 15.02 -9.29
C LEU A 310 4.30 14.99 -8.25
N PRO A 311 4.09 14.29 -7.11
CA PRO A 311 5.16 14.05 -6.16
C PRO A 311 6.17 13.04 -6.72
N TYR A 312 7.43 13.18 -6.28
CA TYR A 312 8.48 12.20 -6.49
C TYR A 312 9.43 12.22 -5.30
N ILE A 313 10.19 11.14 -5.13
CA ILE A 313 11.25 11.04 -4.13
C ILE A 313 12.58 11.10 -4.88
N GLU A 314 13.41 12.10 -4.59
CA GLU A 314 14.79 12.15 -5.08
C GLU A 314 15.68 11.24 -4.23
N ARG A 315 16.47 10.39 -4.90
CA ARG A 315 17.41 9.43 -4.27
C ARG A 315 18.87 9.67 -4.65
#